data_AF-A0A8J7HCM8-F1
#
_entry.id   AF-A0A8J7HCM8-F1
#
_cell.length_a   1.000
_cell.length_b   1.000
_cell.length_c   1.000
_cell.angle_alpha   90.00
_cell.angle_beta   90.00
_cell.angle_gamma   90.00
#
_symmetry.space_group_name_H-M   'P 1'
#
loop_
_entity.id
_entity.type
_entity.pdbx_description
1 polymer ?
#
loop_
_entity_poly.entity_id
_entity_poly.type
_entity_poly.pdbx_seq_one_letter_code
_entity_poly.pdbx_strand_id
1 'polypeptide(L)'
;MMEALFGLLGTLLGAVISWFVSDRHAKMQTTFDLHREFYFGDLLESRRPADKIFAKYLDETYDQFSSSLEPEQYTHIWNTINFYQRLWVAVEHKQVVIKLVPDLFGEVFIRWYILYFEKMFVPLTLTSSKRLKKLRNWFETNSEQDTFKEWVRLARKERQDMMERMGLLSVNEAVVLSQRQSNTELERKGIST
;
A
#
# COMPACT_ATOMS: atom_id res chain seq x y z
N MET A 1 16.62 -18.09 -54.55
CA MET A 1 16.77 -18.61 -53.16
C MET A 1 17.11 -17.48 -52.17
N MET A 2 18.05 -16.57 -52.47
CA MET A 2 18.37 -15.44 -51.57
C MET A 2 17.20 -14.46 -51.33
N GLU A 3 16.38 -14.17 -52.35
CA GLU A 3 15.25 -13.23 -52.21
C GLU A 3 14.19 -13.71 -51.20
N ALA A 4 13.91 -15.02 -51.16
CA ALA A 4 12.98 -15.60 -50.20
C ALA A 4 13.51 -15.51 -48.76
N LEU A 5 14.83 -15.61 -48.56
CA LEU A 5 15.48 -15.46 -47.26
C LEU A 5 15.35 -14.02 -46.74
N PHE A 6 15.57 -13.02 -47.59
CA PHE A 6 15.41 -11.61 -47.22
C PHE A 6 13.95 -11.26 -46.89
N GLY A 7 12.99 -11.83 -47.63
CA GLY A 7 11.56 -11.67 -47.32
C GLY A 7 11.20 -12.23 -45.94
N LEU A 8 11.70 -13.43 -45.59
CA LEU A 8 11.45 -14.07 -44.30
C LEU A 8 12.13 -13.34 -43.13
N LEU A 9 13.35 -12.83 -43.34
CA LEU A 9 14.02 -12.01 -42.32
C LEU A 9 13.28 -10.68 -42.09
N GLY A 10 12.77 -10.05 -43.15
CA GLY A 10 11.98 -8.83 -43.05
C GLY A 10 10.68 -9.02 -42.26
N THR A 11 9.95 -10.12 -42.49
CA THR A 11 8.71 -10.42 -41.76
C THR A 11 8.96 -10.73 -40.29
N LEU A 12 10.01 -11.51 -39.97
CA LEU A 12 10.38 -11.79 -38.58
C LEU A 12 10.79 -10.52 -37.84
N LEU A 13 11.62 -9.66 -38.45
CA LEU A 13 12.02 -8.39 -37.84
C LEU A 13 10.81 -7.46 -37.63
N GLY A 14 9.92 -7.37 -38.62
CA GLY A 14 8.67 -6.61 -38.52
C GLY A 14 7.76 -7.11 -37.40
N ALA A 15 7.61 -8.42 -37.24
CA ALA A 15 6.81 -9.03 -36.17
C ALA A 15 7.38 -8.72 -34.79
N VAL A 16 8.71 -8.81 -34.62
CA VAL A 16 9.39 -8.48 -33.36
C VAL A 16 9.21 -7.00 -33.01
N ILE A 17 9.45 -6.09 -33.96
CA ILE A 17 9.27 -4.64 -33.74
C ILE A 17 7.81 -4.32 -33.39
N SER A 18 6.86 -4.88 -34.14
CA SER A 18 5.42 -4.70 -33.89
C SER A 18 5.03 -5.18 -32.49
N TRP A 19 5.53 -6.34 -32.06
CA TRP A 19 5.31 -6.85 -30.72
C TRP A 19 5.87 -5.92 -29.64
N PHE A 20 7.11 -5.42 -29.79
CA PHE A 20 7.70 -4.48 -28.84
C PHE A 20 6.94 -3.16 -28.73
N VAL A 21 6.48 -2.61 -29.87
CA VAL A 21 5.69 -1.37 -29.88
C VAL A 21 4.33 -1.59 -29.24
N SER A 22 3.66 -2.71 -29.56
CA SER A 22 2.36 -3.08 -29.00
C SER A 22 2.44 -3.30 -27.49
N ASP A 23 3.44 -4.04 -27.00
CA ASP A 23 3.69 -4.28 -25.58
C ASP A 23 3.94 -2.98 -24.81
N ARG A 24 4.77 -2.07 -25.37
CA ARG A 24 5.03 -0.76 -24.75
C ARG A 24 3.78 0.10 -24.69
N HIS A 25 2.98 0.11 -25.75
CA HIS A 25 1.73 0.87 -25.78
C HIS A 25 0.72 0.32 -24.77
N ALA A 26 0.56 -1.01 -24.70
CA ALA A 26 -0.31 -1.65 -23.72
C ALA A 26 0.08 -1.31 -22.27
N LYS A 27 1.37 -1.39 -21.94
CA LYS A 27 1.87 -1.02 -20.59
C LYS A 27 1.61 0.43 -20.25
N MET A 28 1.83 1.33 -21.21
CA MET A 28 1.57 2.76 -21.03
C MET A 28 0.08 3.01 -20.77
N GLN A 29 -0.78 2.39 -21.59
CA GLN A 29 -2.23 2.47 -21.45
C GLN A 29 -2.68 1.97 -20.08
N THR A 30 -2.25 0.76 -19.66
CA THR A 30 -2.57 0.22 -18.33
C THR A 30 -2.09 1.11 -17.19
N THR A 31 -0.90 1.72 -17.32
CA THR A 31 -0.36 2.65 -16.30
C THR A 31 -1.25 3.88 -16.16
N PHE A 32 -1.63 4.48 -17.28
CA PHE A 32 -2.51 5.66 -17.27
C PHE A 32 -3.94 5.34 -16.87
N ASP A 33 -4.45 4.16 -17.19
CA ASP A 33 -5.79 3.74 -16.77
C ASP A 33 -5.83 3.51 -15.26
N LEU A 34 -4.82 2.86 -14.67
CA LEU A 34 -4.68 2.76 -13.21
C LEU A 34 -4.53 4.14 -12.56
N HIS A 35 -3.75 5.03 -13.16
CA HIS A 35 -3.61 6.40 -12.66
C HIS A 35 -4.94 7.16 -12.74
N ARG A 36 -5.67 7.00 -13.85
CA ARG A 36 -6.97 7.63 -14.04
C ARG A 36 -7.97 7.12 -13.02
N GLU A 37 -8.08 5.80 -12.86
CA GLU A 37 -8.91 5.17 -11.83
C GLU A 37 -8.55 5.67 -10.43
N PHE A 38 -7.26 5.88 -10.16
CA PHE A 38 -6.83 6.35 -8.85
C PHE A 38 -7.28 7.78 -8.55
N TYR A 39 -7.04 8.70 -9.48
CA TYR A 39 -7.29 10.13 -9.28
C TYR A 39 -8.68 10.59 -9.71
N PHE A 40 -9.42 9.77 -10.46
CA PHE A 40 -10.73 10.11 -11.00
C PHE A 40 -11.72 8.94 -10.85
N GLY A 41 -13.01 9.26 -10.77
CA GLY A 41 -14.08 8.26 -10.70
C GLY A 41 -14.25 7.62 -9.32
N ASP A 42 -14.80 6.40 -9.31
CA ASP A 42 -15.33 5.70 -8.13
C ASP A 42 -14.30 5.47 -7.02
N LEU A 43 -13.02 5.31 -7.37
CA LEU A 43 -11.99 5.10 -6.37
C LEU A 43 -11.68 6.38 -5.60
N LEU A 44 -11.67 7.55 -6.26
CA LEU A 44 -11.53 8.82 -5.54
C LEU A 44 -12.68 9.01 -4.56
N GLU A 45 -13.91 8.71 -5.00
CA GLU A 45 -15.11 8.77 -4.17
C GLU A 45 -15.08 7.76 -3.02
N SER A 46 -14.39 6.63 -3.18
CA SER A 46 -14.23 5.62 -2.12
C SER A 46 -13.07 5.92 -1.16
N ARG A 47 -11.97 6.49 -1.64
CA ARG A 47 -10.77 6.75 -0.83
C ARG A 47 -11.04 7.73 0.30
N ARG A 48 -11.79 8.80 0.04
CA ARG A 48 -12.06 9.83 1.05
C ARG A 48 -12.93 9.32 2.21
N PRO A 49 -14.04 8.59 1.99
CA PRO A 49 -14.74 7.88 3.04
C PRO A 49 -13.87 6.85 3.75
N ALA A 50 -13.11 6.05 3.01
CA ALA A 50 -12.22 5.06 3.61
C ALA A 50 -11.17 5.70 4.54
N ASP A 51 -10.57 6.83 4.15
CA ASP A 51 -9.64 7.60 5.01
C ASP A 51 -10.32 8.03 6.31
N LYS A 52 -11.56 8.52 6.24
CA LYS A 52 -12.34 8.91 7.43
C LYS A 52 -12.71 7.71 8.31
N ILE A 53 -13.03 6.57 7.71
CA ILE A 53 -13.38 5.35 8.43
C ILE A 53 -12.14 4.84 9.16
N PHE A 54 -11.02 4.68 8.46
CA PHE A 54 -9.78 4.21 9.07
C PHE A 54 -9.27 5.13 10.18
N ALA A 55 -9.41 6.45 10.02
CA ALA A 55 -9.04 7.40 11.06
C ALA A 55 -9.81 7.16 12.38
N LYS A 56 -11.06 6.67 12.34
CA LYS A 56 -11.83 6.35 13.56
C LYS A 56 -11.32 5.11 14.29
N TYR A 57 -10.72 4.18 13.55
CA TYR A 57 -10.31 2.86 14.02
C TYR A 57 -8.78 2.68 13.99
N LEU A 58 -8.03 3.78 14.09
CA LEU A 58 -6.59 3.84 13.86
C LEU A 58 -5.77 2.88 14.74
N ASP A 59 -6.27 2.55 15.93
CA ASP A 59 -5.56 1.72 16.91
C ASP A 59 -6.11 0.29 17.04
N GLU A 60 -7.18 -0.03 16.30
CA GLU A 60 -7.86 -1.33 16.37
C GLU A 60 -7.15 -2.42 15.56
N THR A 61 -7.36 -3.67 15.97
CA THR A 61 -6.98 -4.84 15.16
C THR A 61 -7.99 -5.04 14.03
N TYR A 62 -7.64 -5.82 13.00
CA TYR A 62 -8.59 -6.13 11.93
C TYR A 62 -9.85 -6.81 12.44
N ASP A 63 -9.76 -7.69 13.43
CA ASP A 63 -10.95 -8.40 13.94
C ASP A 63 -11.93 -7.43 14.60
N GLN A 64 -11.42 -6.47 15.38
CA GLN A 64 -12.21 -5.39 15.97
C GLN A 64 -12.83 -4.51 14.88
N PHE A 65 -11.98 -4.02 13.97
CA PHE A 65 -12.37 -3.19 12.85
C PHE A 65 -13.47 -3.85 12.02
N SER A 66 -13.25 -5.09 11.58
CA SER A 66 -14.18 -5.83 10.73
C SER A 66 -15.54 -6.07 11.41
N SER A 67 -15.55 -6.28 12.72
CA SER A 67 -16.80 -6.50 13.46
C SER A 67 -17.62 -5.21 13.65
N SER A 68 -16.98 -4.04 13.53
CA SER A 68 -17.56 -2.73 13.79
C SER A 68 -17.94 -1.94 12.54
N LEU A 69 -17.72 -2.48 11.35
CA LEU A 69 -18.01 -1.81 10.08
C LEU A 69 -19.39 -2.15 9.54
N GLU A 70 -20.10 -1.10 9.11
CA GLU A 70 -21.31 -1.25 8.31
C GLU A 70 -20.96 -1.76 6.89
N PRO A 71 -21.86 -2.51 6.22
CA PRO A 71 -21.60 -3.06 4.89
C PRO A 71 -21.14 -2.04 3.83
N GLU A 72 -21.65 -0.81 3.87
CA GLU A 72 -21.28 0.25 2.93
C GLU A 72 -19.83 0.74 3.17
N GLN A 73 -19.41 0.79 4.43
CA GLN A 73 -18.06 1.20 4.82
C GLN A 73 -17.02 0.20 4.30
N TYR A 74 -17.34 -1.09 4.40
CA TYR A 74 -16.53 -2.17 3.85
C TYR A 74 -16.23 -1.98 2.37
N THR A 75 -17.22 -1.56 1.59
CA THR A 75 -17.07 -1.40 0.14
C THR A 75 -15.99 -0.36 -0.17
N HIS A 76 -16.01 0.80 0.49
CA HIS A 76 -15.02 1.85 0.26
C HIS A 76 -13.59 1.43 0.61
N ILE A 77 -13.44 0.69 1.71
CA ILE A 77 -12.14 0.16 2.16
C ILE A 77 -11.62 -0.87 1.17
N TRP A 78 -12.45 -1.85 0.81
CA TRP A 78 -12.05 -2.92 -0.10
C TRP A 78 -11.77 -2.42 -1.50
N ASN A 79 -12.48 -1.40 -1.99
CA ASN A 79 -12.15 -0.75 -3.27
C ASN A 79 -10.70 -0.23 -3.25
N THR A 80 -10.30 0.44 -2.16
CA THR A 80 -8.93 0.97 -2.02
C THR A 80 -7.89 -0.14 -1.91
N ILE A 81 -8.16 -1.18 -1.12
CA ILE A 81 -7.26 -2.33 -0.98
C ILE A 81 -7.12 -3.07 -2.32
N ASN A 82 -8.24 -3.34 -3.00
CA ASN A 82 -8.27 -4.07 -4.26
C ASN A 82 -7.54 -3.31 -5.37
N PHE A 83 -7.62 -1.98 -5.40
CA PHE A 83 -6.80 -1.17 -6.29
C PHE A 83 -5.31 -1.43 -6.10
N TYR A 84 -4.80 -1.36 -4.86
CA TYR A 84 -3.37 -1.60 -4.62
C TYR A 84 -2.95 -3.04 -4.88
N GLN A 85 -3.84 -4.01 -4.67
CA GLN A 85 -3.59 -5.40 -5.07
C GLN A 85 -3.48 -5.55 -6.58
N ARG A 86 -4.37 -4.91 -7.34
CA ARG A 86 -4.30 -4.88 -8.81
C ARG A 86 -3.04 -4.19 -9.29
N LEU A 87 -2.65 -3.07 -8.66
CA LEU A 87 -1.39 -2.39 -8.94
C LEU A 87 -0.19 -3.33 -8.71
N TRP A 88 -0.17 -4.06 -7.58
CA TRP A 88 0.89 -5.05 -7.32
C TRP A 88 0.94 -6.13 -8.40
N VAL A 89 -0.19 -6.71 -8.79
CA VAL A 89 -0.24 -7.74 -9.84
C VAL A 89 0.29 -7.17 -11.17
N ALA A 90 -0.12 -5.96 -11.53
CA ALA A 90 0.36 -5.32 -12.76
C ALA A 90 1.88 -5.05 -12.72
N VAL A 91 2.43 -4.67 -11.56
CA VAL A 91 3.87 -4.51 -11.33
C VAL A 91 4.60 -5.85 -11.42
N GLU A 92 4.12 -6.88 -10.71
CA GLU A 92 4.71 -8.22 -10.64
C GLU A 92 4.83 -8.86 -12.03
N HIS A 93 3.81 -8.64 -12.88
CA HIS A 93 3.78 -9.14 -14.26
C HIS A 93 4.31 -8.15 -15.31
N LYS A 94 4.93 -7.04 -14.89
CA LYS A 94 5.47 -5.98 -15.77
C LYS A 94 4.45 -5.42 -16.76
N GLN A 95 3.16 -5.42 -16.44
CA GLN A 95 2.06 -4.91 -17.26
C GLN A 95 1.90 -3.39 -17.18
N VAL A 96 2.79 -2.71 -16.45
CA VAL A 96 2.84 -1.25 -16.33
C VAL A 96 4.24 -0.75 -16.67
N VAL A 97 4.36 0.55 -16.93
CA VAL A 97 5.64 1.23 -17.08
C VAL A 97 6.24 1.40 -15.68
N ILE A 98 7.01 0.39 -15.26
CA ILE A 98 7.62 0.28 -13.92
C ILE A 98 8.24 1.59 -13.42
N LYS A 99 8.93 2.33 -14.29
CA LYS A 99 9.60 3.59 -13.93
C LYS A 99 8.65 4.70 -13.47
N LEU A 100 7.39 4.69 -13.91
CA LEU A 100 6.40 5.72 -13.56
C LEU A 100 5.64 5.37 -12.28
N VAL A 101 5.63 4.11 -11.86
CA VAL A 101 4.81 3.65 -10.73
C VAL A 101 5.19 4.33 -9.41
N PRO A 102 6.49 4.49 -9.05
CA PRO A 102 6.92 5.25 -7.86
C PRO A 102 6.35 6.66 -7.83
N ASP A 103 6.50 7.41 -8.92
CA ASP A 103 6.10 8.82 -8.98
C ASP A 103 4.58 8.99 -8.92
N LEU A 104 3.84 8.08 -9.55
CA LEU A 104 2.38 8.20 -9.66
C LEU A 104 1.63 7.73 -8.41
N PHE A 105 2.17 6.73 -7.69
CA PHE A 105 1.44 6.03 -6.62
C PHE A 105 2.20 5.92 -5.30
N GLY A 106 3.51 6.11 -5.30
CA GLY A 106 4.38 5.76 -4.17
C GLY A 106 4.06 6.50 -2.88
N GLU A 107 4.03 7.84 -2.91
CA GLU A 107 3.75 8.65 -1.73
C GLU A 107 2.40 8.29 -1.08
N VAL A 108 1.33 8.26 -1.88
CA VAL A 108 -0.01 7.99 -1.37
C VAL A 108 -0.13 6.54 -0.86
N PHE A 109 0.46 5.58 -1.56
CA PHE A 109 0.47 4.20 -1.09
C PHE A 109 1.22 4.05 0.24
N ILE A 110 2.41 4.63 0.37
CA ILE A 110 3.21 4.54 1.60
C ILE A 110 2.51 5.22 2.78
N ARG A 111 1.85 6.35 2.54
CA ARG A 111 0.96 6.98 3.51
C ARG A 111 -0.12 6.00 4.01
N TRP A 112 -0.94 5.47 3.10
CA TRP A 112 -1.99 4.50 3.46
C TRP A 112 -1.45 3.24 4.14
N TYR A 113 -0.29 2.75 3.70
CA TYR A 113 0.34 1.58 4.28
C TYR A 113 0.71 1.80 5.74
N ILE A 114 1.38 2.91 6.06
CA ILE A 114 1.84 3.21 7.42
C ILE A 114 0.69 3.61 8.34
N LEU A 115 -0.24 4.44 7.85
CA LEU A 115 -1.37 4.90 8.64
C LEU A 115 -2.28 3.72 9.02
N TYR A 116 -2.55 2.80 8.08
CA TYR A 116 -3.62 1.82 8.25
C TYR A 116 -3.19 0.37 8.03
N PHE A 117 -2.54 0.06 6.90
CA PHE A 117 -2.33 -1.34 6.50
C PHE A 117 -1.33 -2.10 7.39
N GLU A 118 -0.25 -1.44 7.81
CA GLU A 118 0.84 -2.04 8.56
C GLU A 118 0.37 -2.63 9.89
N LYS A 119 -0.48 -1.90 10.64
CA LYS A 119 -0.99 -2.39 11.92
C LYS A 119 -2.21 -3.28 11.75
N MET A 120 -3.15 -2.90 10.89
CA MET A 120 -4.46 -3.57 10.84
C MET A 120 -4.41 -4.85 9.99
N PHE A 121 -3.81 -4.81 8.80
CA PHE A 121 -3.93 -5.90 7.83
C PHE A 121 -2.69 -6.79 7.71
N VAL A 122 -1.48 -6.24 7.89
CA VAL A 122 -0.23 -7.02 7.74
C VAL A 122 -0.09 -8.18 8.72
N PRO A 123 -0.57 -8.09 9.99
CA PRO A 123 -0.55 -9.24 10.88
C PRO A 123 -1.41 -10.42 10.40
N LEU A 124 -2.34 -10.20 9.48
CA LEU A 124 -3.19 -11.24 8.94
C LEU A 124 -2.40 -12.13 7.97
N THR A 125 -2.62 -13.44 8.01
CA THR A 125 -2.03 -14.40 7.07
C THR A 125 -2.68 -14.38 5.67
N LEU A 126 -3.65 -13.48 5.46
CA LEU A 126 -4.40 -13.32 4.22
C LEU A 126 -3.49 -13.00 3.03
N THR A 127 -3.79 -13.57 1.86
CA THR A 127 -3.08 -13.29 0.61
C THR A 127 -3.02 -11.79 0.29
N SER A 128 -4.08 -11.06 0.65
CA SER A 128 -4.19 -9.60 0.54
C SER A 128 -3.07 -8.85 1.25
N SER A 129 -2.78 -9.22 2.51
CA SER A 129 -1.76 -8.54 3.32
C SER A 129 -0.35 -8.77 2.76
N LYS A 130 -0.08 -9.99 2.27
CA LYS A 130 1.18 -10.36 1.62
C LYS A 130 1.43 -9.51 0.37
N ARG A 131 0.42 -9.28 -0.46
CA ARG A 131 0.53 -8.43 -1.66
C ARG A 131 0.83 -6.98 -1.31
N LEU A 132 0.14 -6.42 -0.31
CA LEU A 132 0.42 -5.05 0.15
C LEU A 132 1.85 -4.92 0.70
N LYS A 133 2.32 -5.88 1.49
CA LYS A 133 3.70 -5.90 1.99
C LYS A 133 4.73 -6.02 0.86
N LYS A 134 4.47 -6.88 -0.13
CA LYS A 134 5.32 -7.01 -1.33
C LYS A 134 5.39 -5.68 -2.09
N LEU A 135 4.25 -5.01 -2.29
CA LEU A 135 4.20 -3.72 -2.96
C LEU A 135 4.99 -2.63 -2.21
N ARG A 136 4.90 -2.58 -0.86
CA ARG A 136 5.72 -1.69 -0.03
C ARG A 136 7.22 -1.94 -0.18
N ASN A 137 7.63 -3.20 -0.11
CA ASN A 137 9.05 -3.57 -0.31
C ASN A 137 9.52 -3.25 -1.74
N TRP A 138 8.62 -3.38 -2.72
CA TRP A 138 8.91 -3.02 -4.09
C TRP A 138 9.13 -1.52 -4.25
N PHE A 139 8.29 -0.66 -3.65
CA PHE A 139 8.53 0.79 -3.63
C PHE A 139 9.85 1.15 -2.94
N GLU A 140 10.16 0.52 -1.81
CA GLU A 140 11.46 0.71 -1.12
C GLU A 140 12.67 0.41 -2.03
N THR A 141 12.52 -0.56 -2.93
CA THR A 141 13.59 -0.99 -3.84
C THR A 141 13.64 -0.18 -5.15
N ASN A 142 12.49 0.36 -5.61
CA ASN A 142 12.36 0.97 -6.94
C ASN A 142 12.17 2.50 -6.91
N SER A 143 12.02 3.10 -5.73
CA SER A 143 12.06 4.55 -5.54
C SER A 143 13.47 5.03 -5.23
N GLU A 144 13.72 6.33 -5.42
CA GLU A 144 14.91 6.96 -4.86
C GLU A 144 14.91 6.84 -3.33
N GLN A 145 16.07 6.51 -2.75
CA GLN A 145 16.14 6.15 -1.34
C GLN A 145 15.70 7.29 -0.42
N ASP A 146 16.10 8.53 -0.72
CA ASP A 146 15.75 9.69 0.09
C ASP A 146 14.27 10.05 -0.04
N THR A 147 13.71 9.94 -1.25
CA THR A 147 12.29 10.10 -1.52
C THR A 147 11.45 9.09 -0.73
N PHE A 148 11.83 7.81 -0.74
CA PHE A 148 11.13 6.78 0.03
C PHE A 148 11.22 7.04 1.55
N LYS A 149 12.41 7.38 2.06
CA LYS A 149 12.59 7.74 3.48
C LYS A 149 11.70 8.92 3.87
N GLU A 150 11.59 9.93 3.00
CA GLU A 150 10.76 11.10 3.25
C GLU A 150 9.27 10.74 3.32
N TRP A 151 8.76 9.94 2.38
CA TRP A 151 7.38 9.45 2.44
C TRP A 151 7.10 8.68 3.74
N VAL A 152 8.00 7.80 4.15
CA VAL A 152 7.88 7.04 5.40
C VAL A 152 7.88 7.99 6.61
N ARG A 153 8.78 8.98 6.63
CA ARG A 153 8.88 9.96 7.72
C ARG A 153 7.60 10.78 7.85
N LEU A 154 7.08 11.31 6.74
CA LEU A 154 5.86 12.10 6.70
C LEU A 154 4.65 11.29 7.15
N ALA A 155 4.48 10.06 6.64
CA ALA A 155 3.37 9.19 7.02
C ALA A 155 3.42 8.78 8.50
N ARG A 156 4.61 8.50 9.06
CA ARG A 156 4.76 8.19 10.49
C ARG A 156 4.42 9.40 11.36
N LYS A 157 4.89 10.59 10.99
CA LYS A 157 4.55 11.83 11.68
C LYS A 157 3.03 12.07 11.65
N GLU A 158 2.40 11.94 10.49
CA GLU A 158 0.95 12.11 10.34
C GLU A 158 0.20 11.12 11.24
N ARG A 159 0.60 9.85 11.26
CA ARG A 159 0.00 8.85 12.15
C ARG A 159 0.15 9.23 13.62
N GLN A 160 1.31 9.70 14.05
CA GLN A 160 1.53 10.16 15.42
C GLN A 160 0.61 11.35 15.76
N ASP A 161 0.58 12.37 14.90
CA ASP A 161 -0.27 13.55 15.06
C ASP A 161 -1.76 13.15 15.16
N MET A 162 -2.20 12.16 14.38
CA MET A 162 -3.57 11.61 14.44
C MET A 162 -3.84 10.92 15.78
N MET A 163 -2.93 10.07 16.26
CA MET A 163 -3.09 9.40 17.56
C MET A 163 -3.11 10.40 18.72
N GLU A 164 -2.31 11.46 18.66
CA GLU A 164 -2.29 12.56 19.64
C GLU A 164 -3.63 13.29 19.69
N ARG A 165 -4.17 13.66 18.52
CA ARG A 165 -5.47 14.35 18.41
C ARG A 165 -6.64 13.50 18.90
N MET A 166 -6.53 12.18 18.77
CA MET A 166 -7.53 11.23 19.27
C MET A 166 -7.37 10.92 20.76
N GLY A 167 -6.35 11.47 21.44
CA GLY A 167 -6.06 11.17 22.84
C GLY A 167 -5.55 9.74 23.08
N LEU A 168 -5.08 9.05 22.05
CA LEU A 168 -4.66 7.64 22.13
C LEU A 168 -3.22 7.49 22.65
N LEU A 169 -2.38 8.53 22.50
CA LEU A 169 -0.99 8.50 22.96
C LEU A 169 -0.86 8.66 24.48
N SER A 170 -1.69 9.50 25.11
CA SER A 170 -1.68 9.67 26.58
C SER A 170 -2.12 8.39 27.31
N VAL A 171 -3.03 7.61 26.72
CA VAL A 171 -3.50 6.34 27.28
C VAL A 171 -2.40 5.28 27.23
N ASN A 172 -1.69 5.16 26.10
CA ASN A 172 -0.61 4.19 25.99
C ASN A 172 0.59 4.54 26.90
N GLU A 173 0.94 5.83 27.04
CA GLU A 173 1.97 6.25 27.99
C GLU A 173 1.56 5.97 29.45
N ALA A 174 0.31 6.23 29.82
CA ALA A 174 -0.20 5.92 31.16
C ALA A 174 -0.24 4.41 31.45
N VAL A 175 -0.59 3.57 30.46
CA VAL A 175 -0.56 2.12 30.60
C VAL A 175 0.87 1.61 30.75
N VAL A 176 1.81 2.10 29.94
CA VAL A 176 3.23 1.72 30.05
C VAL A 176 3.83 2.16 31.39
N LEU A 177 3.50 3.36 31.87
CA LEU A 177 3.95 3.86 33.17
C LEU A 177 3.36 3.05 34.33
N SER A 178 2.07 2.70 34.28
CA SER A 178 1.43 1.89 35.33
C SER A 178 1.99 0.45 35.37
N GLN A 179 2.27 -0.16 34.22
CA GLN A 179 2.94 -1.46 34.13
C GLN A 179 4.36 -1.42 34.71
N ARG A 180 5.14 -0.36 34.41
CA ARG A 180 6.48 -0.18 35.00
C ARG A 180 6.44 -0.02 36.51
N GLN A 181 5.46 0.74 37.04
CA GLN A 181 5.28 0.90 38.47
C GLN A 181 4.91 -0.42 39.16
N SER A 182 3.97 -1.19 38.57
CA SER A 182 3.57 -2.51 39.07
C SER A 182 4.74 -3.49 39.12
N ASN A 183 5.55 -3.56 38.05
CA ASN A 183 6.73 -4.43 38.01
C ASN A 183 7.79 -4.01 39.04
N THR A 184 8.01 -2.70 39.22
CA THR A 184 8.94 -2.18 40.24
C THR A 184 8.45 -2.54 41.66
N GLU A 185 7.14 -2.58 41.88
CA GLU A 185 6.56 -2.96 43.17
C GLU A 185 6.66 -4.47 43.45
N LEU A 186 6.51 -5.31 42.42
CA LEU A 186 6.71 -6.75 42.50
C LEU A 186 8.17 -7.11 42.81
N GLU A 187 9.12 -6.44 42.15
CA GLU A 187 10.55 -6.58 42.43
C GLU A 187 10.89 -6.18 43.88
N ARG A 188 10.31 -5.07 44.38
CA ARG A 188 10.48 -4.66 45.78
C ARG A 188 9.90 -5.66 46.78
N LYS A 189 8.85 -6.39 46.41
CA LYS A 189 8.23 -7.42 47.25
C LYS A 189 8.97 -8.77 47.17
N GLY A 190 10.05 -8.87 46.38
CA GLY A 190 10.81 -10.11 46.20
C GLY A 190 10.02 -11.21 45.48
N ILE A 191 8.95 -10.84 44.78
CA ILE A 191 8.12 -11.77 44.02
C ILE A 191 8.71 -11.82 42.61
N SER A 192 9.62 -12.76 42.37
CA SER A 192 10.04 -13.11 41.02
C SER A 192 8.92 -13.92 40.37
N THR A 193 8.29 -13.35 39.35
CA THR A 193 7.46 -14.09 38.39
C THR A 193 8.31 -15.01 37.52
#